data_AF-A0A962MN82-F1
#
_entry.id   AF-A0A962MN82-F1
#
_cell.length_a   1.000
_cell.length_b   1.000
_cell.length_c   1.000
_cell.angle_alpha   90.00
_cell.angle_beta   90.00
_cell.angle_gamma   90.00
#
_symmetry.space_group_name_H-M   'P 1'
#
loop_
_entity.id
_entity.type
_entity.pdbx_description
1 polymer ?
#
loop_
_entity_poly.entity_id
_entity_poly.type
_entity_poly.pdbx_seq_one_letter_code
_entity_poly.pdbx_strand_id
1 'polypeptide(L)' 'MEDQEELQAKLAEYQSEHKALDHMIEIAMASDKPVNLLHMQQLKKKKLWLKDMIKKIESDLIDDIIA' A
#
# COMPACT_ATOMS: atom_id res chain seq x y z
N MET A 1 13.45 -0.19 20.58
CA MET A 1 12.89 -1.50 20.17
C MET A 1 11.39 -1.41 19.93
N GLU A 2 10.60 -0.76 20.79
CA GLU A 2 9.16 -0.49 20.51
C GLU A 2 8.94 0.20 19.16
N ASP A 3 9.77 1.18 18.78
CA ASP A 3 9.63 1.88 17.49
C ASP A 3 9.77 0.95 16.28
N GLN A 4 10.63 -0.06 16.35
CA GLN A 4 10.86 -0.99 15.26
C GLN A 4 9.71 -1.99 15.11
N GLU A 5 9.18 -2.49 16.23
CA GLU A 5 7.99 -3.35 16.23
C GLU A 5 6.75 -2.59 15.71
N GLU A 6 6.59 -1.32 16.09
CA GLU A 6 5.54 -0.46 15.55
C GLU A 6 5.67 -0.23 14.04
N LEU A 7 6.88 0.04 13.55
CA LEU A 7 7.15 0.21 12.12
C LEU A 7 6.87 -1.08 11.35
N GLN A 8 7.24 -2.24 11.89
CA GLN A 8 6.93 -3.53 11.27
C GLN A 8 5.42 -3.82 11.24
N ALA A 9 4.70 -3.49 12.31
CA ALA A 9 3.24 -3.62 12.35
C ALA A 9 2.57 -2.72 11.30
N LYS A 10 2.98 -1.44 11.21
CA LYS A 10 2.49 -0.50 10.18
C LYS A 10 2.83 -0.97 8.77
N LEU A 11 4.03 -1.50 8.57
CA LEU A 11 4.46 -2.07 7.29
C LEU A 11 3.55 -3.21 6.86
N ALA A 12 3.28 -4.16 7.76
CA ALA A 12 2.39 -5.29 7.48
C ALA A 12 0.95 -4.84 7.17
N GLU A 13 0.46 -3.83 7.90
CA GLU A 13 -0.85 -3.21 7.65
C GLU A 13 -0.91 -2.60 6.24
N TYR A 14 0.06 -1.75 5.89
CA TYR A 14 0.09 -1.09 4.58
C TYR A 14 0.30 -2.07 3.44
N GLN A 15 1.10 -3.12 3.61
CA GLN A 15 1.26 -4.18 2.61
C GLN A 15 -0.05 -4.95 2.39
N SER A 16 -0.77 -5.28 3.47
CA SER A 16 -2.09 -5.93 3.39
C SER A 16 -3.10 -5.04 2.68
N GLU A 17 -3.18 -3.76 3.04
CA GLU A 17 -4.09 -2.79 2.41
C GLU A 17 -3.74 -2.54 0.94
N HIS A 18 -2.46 -2.45 0.61
CA HIS A 18 -1.99 -2.30 -0.77
C HIS A 18 -2.41 -3.51 -1.61
N LYS A 19 -2.26 -4.73 -1.07
CA LYS A 19 -2.71 -5.95 -1.75
C LYS A 19 -4.23 -5.95 -1.93
N ALA A 20 -4.99 -5.59 -0.90
CA ALA A 20 -6.45 -5.51 -1.01
C ALA A 20 -6.89 -4.52 -2.11
N LEU A 21 -6.26 -3.35 -2.20
CA LEU A 21 -6.51 -2.38 -3.26
C LEU A 21 -6.17 -2.92 -4.64
N ASP A 22 -5.11 -3.71 -4.77
CA ASP A 22 -4.78 -4.34 -6.03
C ASP A 22 -5.86 -5.30 -6.50
N HIS A 23 -6.33 -6.16 -5.61
CA HIS A 23 -7.45 -7.06 -5.91
C HIS A 23 -8.73 -6.28 -6.29
N MET A 24 -9.03 -5.17 -5.61
CA MET A 24 -10.18 -4.32 -5.96
C MET A 24 -10.03 -3.71 -7.37
N ILE A 25 -8.83 -3.26 -7.72
CA ILE A 25 -8.52 -2.70 -9.04
C ILE A 25 -8.66 -3.78 -10.11
N GLU A 26 -8.15 -4.99 -9.88
CA GLU A 26 -8.28 -6.13 -10.79
C GLU A 26 -9.75 -6.51 -11.03
N ILE A 27 -10.54 -6.63 -9.96
CA ILE A 27 -11.98 -6.93 -10.06
C ILE A 27 -12.72 -5.83 -10.84
N ALA A 28 -12.39 -4.56 -10.57
CA ALA A 28 -13.00 -3.45 -11.28
C ALA A 28 -12.64 -3.45 -12.78
N MET A 29 -11.43 -3.87 -13.15
CA MET A 29 -11.01 -3.98 -14.55
C MET A 29 -11.54 -5.23 -15.26
N ALA A 30 -11.77 -6.33 -14.54
CA ALA A 30 -12.33 -7.56 -15.10
C ALA A 30 -13.86 -7.52 -15.27
N SER A 31 -14.54 -6.50 -14.73
CA SER A 31 -15.99 -6.35 -14.87
C SER A 31 -16.36 -5.77 -16.23
N ASP A 32 -17.37 -6.33 -16.88
CA ASP A 32 -18.02 -5.75 -18.08
C ASP A 32 -18.84 -4.47 -17.77
N LYS A 33 -18.89 -4.04 -16.50
CA LYS A 33 -19.58 -2.81 -16.11
C LYS A 33 -18.73 -1.58 -16.49
N PRO A 34 -19.36 -0.45 -16.87
CA PRO A 34 -18.66 0.79 -17.07
C PRO A 34 -17.86 1.16 -15.82
N VAL A 35 -16.53 1.19 -15.96
CA VAL A 35 -15.64 1.58 -14.87
C VAL A 35 -15.80 3.07 -14.63
N ASN A 36 -16.18 3.44 -13.40
CA ASN A 36 -16.14 4.84 -13.00
C ASN A 36 -14.68 5.31 -12.95
N LEU A 37 -14.27 6.12 -13.92
CA LEU A 37 -12.91 6.60 -14.07
C LEU A 37 -12.41 7.36 -12.84
N LEU A 38 -13.29 8.14 -12.18
CA LEU A 38 -12.93 8.85 -10.94
C LEU A 38 -12.64 7.87 -9.81
N HIS A 39 -13.47 6.83 -9.67
CA HIS A 39 -13.24 5.79 -8.67
C HIS A 39 -11.93 5.04 -8.93
N MET A 40 -11.66 4.67 -10.18
CA MET A 40 -10.41 4.02 -10.59
C MET A 40 -9.18 4.91 -10.32
N GLN A 41 -9.28 6.21 -10.58
CA GLN A 41 -8.21 7.16 -10.26
C GLN A 41 -7.95 7.26 -8.75
N GLN A 42 -9.00 7.28 -7.92
CA GLN A 42 -8.87 7.29 -6.47
C GLN A 42 -8.20 6.02 -5.93
N LEU A 43 -8.59 4.84 -6.43
CA LEU A 43 -7.98 3.56 -6.06
C LEU A 43 -6.49 3.54 -6.42
N LYS A 44 -6.14 3.93 -7.66
CA LYS A 44 -4.74 3.99 -8.10
C LYS A 44 -3.92 5.00 -7.31
N LYS A 45 -4.49 6.16 -6.97
CA LYS A 45 -3.83 7.17 -6.13
C LYS A 45 -3.56 6.64 -4.72
N LYS A 46 -4.54 5.97 -4.12
CA LYS A 46 -4.38 5.35 -2.79
C LYS A 46 -3.32 4.24 -2.81
N LYS A 47 -3.34 3.40 -3.85
CA LYS A 47 -2.33 2.36 -4.07
C LYS A 47 -0.91 2.96 -4.18
N LEU A 48 -0.74 4.05 -4.95
CA LEU A 48 0.54 4.73 -5.07
C LEU A 48 1.03 5.27 -3.73
N TRP A 49 0.14 5.92 -2.97
CA TRP A 49 0.49 6.45 -1.65
C TRP A 49 0.93 5.34 -0.68
N LEU A 50 0.22 4.21 -0.63
CA LEU A 50 0.63 3.07 0.21
C LEU A 50 1.99 2.52 -0.22
N LYS A 51 2.24 2.41 -1.52
CA LYS A 51 3.54 1.97 -2.04
C LYS A 51 4.67 2.90 -1.59
N ASP A 52 4.45 4.21 -1.61
CA ASP A 52 5.44 5.19 -1.18
C ASP A 52 5.67 5.11 0.35
N MET A 53 4.62 4.86 1.13
CA MET A 53 4.74 4.68 2.59
C MET A 53 5.43 3.37 2.98
N ILE A 54 5.13 2.27 2.29
CA ILE A 54 5.83 1.00 2.44
C ILE A 54 7.33 1.22 2.21
N LYS A 55 7.71 1.85 1.10
CA LYS A 55 9.12 2.13 0.79
C LYS A 55 9.80 3.00 1.83
N LYS A 56 9.10 4.01 2.36
CA LYS A 56 9.63 4.87 3.40
C LYS A 56 9.91 4.07 4.68
N ILE A 57 8.94 3.29 5.14
CA ILE A 57 9.10 2.45 6.33
C ILE A 57 10.18 1.39 6.12
N GLU A 58 10.26 0.76 4.94
CA GLU A 58 11.33 -0.17 4.59
C GLU A 58 12.71 0.51 4.63
N SER A 59 12.82 1.75 4.15
CA SER A 59 14.06 2.53 4.23
C SER A 59 14.46 2.83 5.68
N ASP A 60 13.51 3.32 6.48
CA ASP A 60 13.75 3.66 7.89
C ASP A 60 14.18 2.41 8.69
N LEU A 61 13.56 1.25 8.42
CA LEU A 61 13.94 -0.04 9.03
C LEU A 61 15.31 -0.55 8.57
N ILE A 62 15.70 -0.30 7.31
CA ILE A 62 17.03 -0.67 6.80
C ILE A 62 18.11 0.21 7.46
N ASP A 63 17.86 1.51 7.58
CA ASP A 63 18.80 2.45 8.20
C ASP A 63 19.04 2.08 9.68
N ASP A 64 17.98 1.71 10.42
CA ASP A 64 18.08 1.25 11.81
C ASP A 64 18.87 -0.07 11.99
N ILE A 65 18.94 -0.93 10.96
CA ILE A 65 19.71 -2.19 11.01
C ILE A 65 21.21 -1.94 10.76
N ILE A 66 21.56 -0.87 10.05
CA ILE A 66 22.92 -0.59 9.58
C ILE A 66 23.60 0.50 10.43
N ALA A 67 22.84 1.31 11.17
CA ALA A 67 23.32 2.31 12.12
C ALA A 67 23.91 1.70 13.41
#